data_AF-A0A7C5M6S2-F1
#
_entry.id   AF-A0A7C5M6S2-F1
#
_cell.length_a   1.000
_cell.length_b   1.000
_cell.length_c   1.000
_cell.angle_alpha   90.00
_cell.angle_beta   90.00
_cell.angle_gamma   90.00
#
_symmetry.space_group_name_H-M   'P 1'
#
loop_
_entity.id
_entity.type
_entity.pdbx_description
1 polymer ?
#
loop_
_entity_poly.entity_id
_entity_poly.type
_entity_poly.pdbx_seq_one_letter_code
_entity_poly.pdbx_strand_id
1 'polypeptide(L)'
;MIALAIFLGTYFVLAVGSFPGLRLDRTGAAIIGASLMIGFNVLTFEEAVRAVDYSTLVLLFGMMIVVANLRLSGFFRVVSAWAVRHAHQPRTLLGAVVVVSGVFSAFFVNDTMCLVLTPLVLEVTERLERDPLPYLLGVAMASNAGSVATLTGNPQNMLIGSLSGISYRGFSAALAPVAAVSLALTFAVIVLLFPKEFRRQAPMEIPEVRVRVNR
;
A
#
# COMPACT_ATOMS: atom_id res chain seq x y z
N MET A 1 13.18 10.23 -31.90
CA MET A 1 13.35 11.48 -31.12
C MET A 1 12.04 11.98 -30.53
N ILE A 2 10.99 12.19 -31.34
CA ILE A 2 9.68 12.67 -30.84
C ILE A 2 9.07 11.72 -29.80
N ALA A 3 9.06 10.41 -30.08
CA ALA A 3 8.60 9.38 -29.13
C ALA A 3 9.29 9.46 -27.76
N LEU A 4 10.62 9.60 -27.77
CA LEU A 4 11.44 9.68 -26.56
C LEU A 4 11.14 10.97 -25.78
N ALA A 5 10.97 12.10 -26.48
CA ALA A 5 10.63 13.36 -25.86
C ALA A 5 9.25 13.33 -25.19
N ILE A 6 8.25 12.75 -25.86
CA ILE A 6 6.90 12.56 -25.28
C ILE A 6 6.99 11.63 -24.06
N PHE A 7 7.68 10.49 -24.18
CA PHE A 7 7.84 9.55 -23.08
C PHE A 7 8.51 10.19 -21.86
N LEU A 8 9.65 10.87 -22.05
CA LEU A 8 10.37 11.55 -20.97
C LEU A 8 9.54 12.67 -20.34
N GLY A 9 8.82 13.45 -21.17
CA GLY A 9 7.93 14.51 -20.69
C GLY A 9 6.78 13.95 -19.84
N THR A 10 6.09 12.92 -20.31
CA THR A 10 5.02 12.26 -19.56
C THR A 10 5.55 11.62 -18.27
N TYR A 11 6.70 10.96 -18.32
CA TYR A 11 7.31 10.34 -17.15
C TYR A 11 7.76 11.37 -16.11
N PHE A 12 8.26 12.53 -16.56
CA PHE A 12 8.61 13.64 -15.67
C PHE A 12 7.37 14.15 -14.92
N VAL A 13 6.25 14.35 -15.61
CA VAL A 13 5.00 14.77 -14.96
C VAL A 13 4.49 13.70 -13.98
N LEU A 14 4.57 12.42 -14.35
CA LEU A 14 4.24 11.30 -13.46
C LEU A 14 5.09 11.28 -12.19
N ALA A 15 6.40 11.55 -12.32
CA ALA A 15 7.35 11.59 -11.20
C ALA A 15 7.11 12.79 -10.27
N VAL A 16 6.82 13.97 -10.83
CA VAL A 16 6.48 15.18 -10.05
C VAL A 16 5.11 15.06 -9.38
N GLY A 17 4.22 14.21 -9.91
CA GLY A 17 2.93 13.87 -9.32
C GLY A 17 1.80 14.86 -9.65
N SER A 18 2.12 16.14 -9.82
CA SER A 18 1.23 17.16 -10.40
C SER A 18 2.06 18.31 -10.97
N PHE A 19 1.71 18.80 -12.16
CA PHE A 19 2.45 19.92 -12.75
C PHE A 19 2.05 21.23 -12.05
N PRO A 20 3.00 22.01 -11.47
CA PRO A 20 2.66 23.23 -10.77
C PRO A 20 2.04 24.25 -11.74
N GLY A 21 0.73 24.49 -11.62
CA GLY A 21 -0.04 25.44 -12.44
C GLY A 21 -1.11 24.82 -13.33
N LEU A 22 -1.00 23.54 -13.69
CA LEU A 22 -2.05 22.80 -14.39
C LEU A 22 -2.64 21.75 -13.44
N ARG A 23 -3.97 21.60 -13.41
CA ARG A 23 -4.66 20.54 -12.67
C ARG A 23 -4.49 19.17 -13.35
N LEU A 24 -3.25 18.84 -13.74
CA LEU A 24 -2.91 17.62 -14.42
C LEU A 24 -2.43 16.60 -13.40
N ASP A 25 -3.24 15.58 -13.16
CA ASP A 25 -2.93 14.43 -12.35
C ASP A 25 -2.15 13.38 -13.16
N ARG A 26 -1.68 12.32 -12.48
CA ARG A 26 -0.97 11.20 -13.10
C ARG A 26 -1.76 10.59 -14.27
N THR A 27 -3.09 10.47 -14.12
CA THR A 27 -3.99 9.93 -15.14
C THR A 27 -4.04 10.85 -16.36
N GLY A 28 -4.24 12.16 -16.15
CA GLY A 28 -4.25 13.15 -17.22
C GLY A 28 -2.92 13.18 -17.99
N ALA A 29 -1.79 13.10 -17.30
CA ALA A 29 -0.47 13.05 -17.93
C ALA A 29 -0.31 11.82 -18.84
N ALA A 30 -0.80 10.66 -18.40
CA ALA A 30 -0.76 9.43 -19.20
C ALA A 30 -1.65 9.53 -20.46
N ILE A 31 -2.86 10.08 -20.34
CA ILE A 31 -3.79 10.25 -21.46
C ILE A 31 -3.23 11.24 -22.49
N ILE A 32 -2.67 12.38 -22.03
CA ILE A 32 -2.03 13.36 -22.92
C ILE A 32 -0.83 12.74 -23.62
N GLY A 33 0.03 12.02 -22.88
CA GLY A 33 1.17 11.31 -23.47
C GLY A 33 0.74 10.33 -24.56
N ALA A 34 -0.26 9.49 -24.30
CA ALA A 34 -0.80 8.56 -25.28
C ALA A 34 -1.41 9.28 -26.51
N SER A 35 -2.13 10.37 -26.28
CA SER A 35 -2.75 11.17 -27.35
C SER A 35 -1.70 11.84 -28.25
N LEU A 36 -0.60 12.32 -27.67
CA LEU A 36 0.53 12.86 -28.42
C LEU A 36 1.25 11.77 -29.22
N MET A 37 1.43 10.57 -28.65
CA MET A 37 2.04 9.45 -29.39
C MET A 37 1.22 9.08 -30.63
N ILE A 38 -0.11 9.10 -30.54
CA ILE A 38 -1.01 8.86 -31.69
C ILE A 38 -0.97 10.06 -32.65
N GLY A 39 -1.07 11.28 -32.13
CA GLY A 39 -1.10 12.51 -32.94
C GLY A 39 0.17 12.75 -33.75
N PHE A 40 1.33 12.33 -33.26
CA PHE A 40 2.60 12.36 -33.98
C PHE A 40 2.86 11.08 -34.81
N ASN A 41 1.87 10.19 -34.94
CA ASN A 41 1.94 8.94 -35.70
C ASN A 41 3.12 8.03 -35.27
N VAL A 42 3.48 8.09 -33.99
CA VAL A 42 4.48 7.21 -33.36
C VAL A 42 3.88 5.82 -33.12
N LEU A 43 2.60 5.79 -32.76
CA LEU A 43 1.78 4.60 -32.55
C LEU A 43 0.47 4.77 -33.30
N THR A 44 0.01 3.71 -33.95
CA THR A 44 -1.35 3.68 -34.48
C THR A 44 -2.37 3.56 -33.34
N PHE A 45 -3.62 3.94 -33.60
CA PHE A 45 -4.70 3.78 -32.62
C PHE A 45 -4.87 2.32 -32.18
N GLU A 46 -4.77 1.37 -33.12
CA GLU A 46 -4.87 -0.07 -32.81
C GLU A 46 -3.73 -0.55 -31.90
N GLU A 47 -2.49 -0.12 -32.15
CA GLU A 47 -1.34 -0.48 -31.31
C GLU A 47 -1.46 0.14 -29.91
N ALA A 48 -1.92 1.39 -29.83
CA ALA A 48 -2.13 2.06 -28.54
C ALA A 48 -3.20 1.34 -27.70
N VAL A 49 -4.30 0.88 -28.33
CA VAL A 49 -5.35 0.10 -27.67
C VAL A 49 -4.82 -1.27 -27.23
N ARG A 50 -4.05 -1.96 -28.07
CA ARG A 50 -3.45 -3.26 -27.73
C ARG A 50 -2.38 -3.18 -26.64
N ALA A 51 -1.74 -2.02 -26.46
CA ALA A 51 -0.77 -1.79 -25.40
C ALA A 51 -1.42 -1.70 -24.00
N VAL A 52 -2.75 -1.52 -23.92
CA VAL A 52 -3.47 -1.50 -22.65
C VAL A 52 -3.73 -2.92 -22.16
N ASP A 53 -3.20 -3.23 -20.97
CA ASP A 53 -3.47 -4.49 -20.30
C ASP A 53 -4.84 -4.46 -19.57
N TYR A 54 -5.88 -4.85 -20.30
CA TYR A 54 -7.24 -4.92 -19.78
C TYR A 54 -7.40 -5.93 -18.63
N SER A 55 -6.64 -7.03 -18.64
CA SER A 55 -6.70 -8.06 -17.60
C SER A 55 -6.25 -7.49 -16.25
N THR A 56 -5.14 -6.75 -16.25
CA THR A 56 -4.64 -6.06 -15.05
C THR A 56 -5.62 -4.97 -14.58
N LEU A 57 -6.21 -4.19 -15.49
CA LEU A 57 -7.18 -3.15 -15.14
C LEU A 57 -8.45 -3.72 -14.50
N VAL A 58 -9.03 -4.78 -15.08
CA VAL A 58 -10.23 -5.43 -14.53
C VAL A 58 -9.93 -6.07 -13.17
N LEU A 59 -8.76 -6.70 -13.03
CA LEU A 59 -8.33 -7.28 -11.76
C LEU A 59 -8.18 -6.21 -10.67
N LEU A 60 -7.52 -5.08 -10.99
CA LEU A 60 -7.39 -3.94 -10.07
C LEU A 60 -8.75 -3.38 -9.67
N PHE A 61 -9.64 -3.18 -10.64
CA PHE A 61 -10.98 -2.68 -10.39
C PHE A 61 -11.79 -3.61 -9.47
N GLY A 62 -11.76 -4.92 -9.73
CA GLY A 62 -12.41 -5.92 -8.87
C GLY A 62 -11.86 -5.91 -7.44
N MET A 63 -10.54 -5.86 -7.29
CA MET A 63 -9.89 -5.77 -5.97
C MET A 63 -10.28 -4.48 -5.24
N MET A 64 -10.33 -3.34 -5.93
CA MET A 64 -10.76 -2.07 -5.35
C MET A 64 -12.21 -2.12 -4.84
N ILE A 65 -13.12 -2.79 -5.55
CA ILE A 65 -14.50 -3.01 -5.09
C ILE A 65 -14.52 -3.83 -3.80
N VAL A 66 -13.77 -4.94 -3.74
CA VAL A 66 -13.71 -5.80 -2.55
C VAL A 66 -13.15 -5.02 -1.36
N VAL A 67 -12.05 -4.28 -1.56
CA VAL A 67 -11.44 -3.47 -0.51
C VAL A 67 -12.37 -2.37 -0.02
N ALA A 68 -13.07 -1.69 -0.93
CA ALA A 68 -14.04 -0.67 -0.57
C ALA A 68 -15.19 -1.24 0.30
N ASN A 69 -15.71 -2.41 -0.04
CA ASN A 69 -16.74 -3.08 0.76
C ASN A 69 -16.23 -3.52 2.15
N LEU A 70 -15.01 -4.06 2.23
CA LEU A 70 -14.38 -4.39 3.52
C LEU A 70 -14.12 -3.15 4.38
N ARG A 71 -13.78 -2.03 3.75
CA ARG A 71 -13.63 -0.74 4.43
C ARG A 71 -14.96 -0.24 4.96
N LEU A 72 -16.02 -0.27 4.15
CA LEU A 72 -17.36 0.20 4.53
C LEU A 72 -17.99 -0.66 5.64
N SER A 73 -17.77 -1.98 5.62
CA SER A 73 -18.21 -2.89 6.69
C SER A 73 -17.44 -2.71 8.00
N GLY A 74 -16.34 -1.94 8.01
CA GLY A 74 -15.51 -1.71 9.19
C GLY A 74 -14.64 -2.91 9.56
N PHE A 75 -14.46 -3.87 8.66
CA PHE A 75 -13.65 -5.08 8.89
C PHE A 75 -12.24 -4.75 9.39
N PHE A 76 -11.53 -3.84 8.71
CA PHE A 76 -10.17 -3.43 9.10
C PHE A 76 -10.11 -2.78 10.48
N ARG A 77 -11.16 -2.05 10.86
CA ARG A 77 -11.28 -1.46 12.20
C ARG A 77 -11.41 -2.54 13.26
N VAL A 78 -12.23 -3.56 13.01
CA VAL A 78 -12.40 -4.69 13.94
C VAL A 78 -11.12 -5.48 14.11
N VAL A 79 -10.46 -5.87 13.01
CA VAL A 79 -9.25 -6.69 13.09
C VAL A 79 -8.10 -5.95 13.76
N SER A 80 -7.89 -4.67 13.41
CA SER A 80 -6.78 -3.93 14.02
C SER A 80 -7.09 -3.58 15.47
N ALA A 81 -8.35 -3.26 15.82
CA ALA A 81 -8.74 -3.07 17.23
C ALA A 81 -8.52 -4.35 18.05
N TRP A 82 -8.82 -5.52 17.48
CA TRP A 82 -8.52 -6.80 18.11
C TRP A 82 -7.02 -7.02 18.29
N ALA A 83 -6.20 -6.73 17.27
CA ALA A 83 -4.75 -6.88 17.35
C ALA A 83 -4.12 -5.94 18.38
N VAL A 84 -4.57 -4.68 18.41
CA VAL A 84 -4.14 -3.65 19.38
C VAL A 84 -4.54 -4.03 20.80
N ARG A 85 -5.74 -4.61 20.99
CA ARG A 85 -6.21 -5.07 22.31
C ARG A 85 -5.34 -6.16 22.96
N HIS A 86 -4.56 -6.89 22.16
CA HIS A 86 -3.63 -7.90 22.67
C HIS A 86 -2.21 -7.34 22.87
N ALA A 87 -1.97 -6.08 22.47
CA ALA A 87 -0.67 -5.43 22.56
C ALA A 87 -0.52 -4.64 23.87
N HIS A 88 -0.06 -5.32 24.92
CA HIS A 88 0.15 -4.70 26.24
C HIS A 88 1.45 -3.88 26.37
N GLN A 89 2.34 -3.96 25.38
CA GLN A 89 3.63 -3.25 25.35
C GLN A 89 3.82 -2.46 24.04
N PRO A 90 4.56 -1.33 24.05
CA PRO A 90 4.85 -0.55 22.85
C PRO A 90 5.46 -1.36 21.70
N ARG A 91 6.36 -2.30 22.03
CA ARG A 91 6.98 -3.19 21.04
C ARG A 91 5.98 -4.18 20.45
N THR A 92 5.10 -4.74 21.28
CA THR A 92 4.04 -5.64 20.80
C THR A 92 3.02 -4.89 19.94
N LEU A 93 2.78 -3.61 20.22
CA LEU A 93 1.91 -2.76 19.42
C LEU A 93 2.53 -2.51 18.04
N LEU A 94 3.81 -2.14 17.98
CA LEU A 94 4.51 -1.97 16.71
C LEU A 94 4.53 -3.29 15.92
N GLY A 95 4.80 -4.42 16.58
CA GLY A 95 4.78 -5.73 15.95
C GLY A 95 3.40 -6.08 15.37
N ALA A 96 2.32 -5.82 16.14
CA ALA A 96 0.96 -6.01 15.66
C ALA A 96 0.66 -5.12 14.45
N VAL A 97 1.03 -3.84 14.49
CA VAL A 97 0.85 -2.91 13.36
C VAL A 97 1.62 -3.38 12.13
N VAL A 98 2.88 -3.78 12.27
CA VAL A 98 3.71 -4.28 11.15
C VAL A 98 3.11 -5.55 10.55
N VAL A 99 2.72 -6.52 11.38
CA VAL A 99 2.14 -7.78 10.89
C VAL A 99 0.78 -7.55 10.23
N VAL A 100 -0.12 -6.81 10.86
CA VAL A 100 -1.44 -6.50 10.33
C VAL A 100 -1.32 -5.72 9.02
N SER A 101 -0.47 -4.70 8.98
CA SER A 101 -0.26 -3.89 7.76
C SER A 101 0.36 -4.70 6.64
N GLY A 102 1.40 -5.50 6.93
CA GLY A 102 2.09 -6.31 5.93
C GLY A 102 1.21 -7.43 5.37
N VAL A 103 0.54 -8.18 6.25
CA VAL A 103 -0.35 -9.28 5.83
C VAL A 103 -1.53 -8.73 5.04
N PHE A 104 -2.23 -7.71 5.55
CA PHE A 104 -3.33 -7.14 4.79
C PHE A 104 -2.87 -6.50 3.49
N SER A 105 -1.69 -5.87 3.46
CA SER A 105 -1.16 -5.30 2.23
C SER A 105 -0.80 -6.35 1.18
N ALA A 106 -0.45 -7.57 1.59
CA ALA A 106 -0.26 -8.67 0.65
C ALA A 106 -1.59 -9.09 -0.01
N PHE A 107 -2.71 -9.00 0.69
CA PHE A 107 -4.01 -9.37 0.12
C PHE A 107 -4.74 -8.21 -0.53
N PHE A 108 -4.55 -7.00 -0.02
CA PHE A 108 -5.30 -5.81 -0.38
C PHE A 108 -4.31 -4.69 -0.66
N VAL A 109 -4.37 -4.11 -1.86
CA VAL A 109 -3.41 -3.13 -2.39
C VAL A 109 -2.84 -2.18 -1.33
N ASN A 110 -1.50 -2.10 -1.27
CA ASN A 110 -0.72 -1.35 -0.29
C ASN A 110 -1.19 0.09 -0.04
N ASP A 111 -1.52 0.85 -1.09
CA ASP A 111 -1.98 2.23 -0.98
C ASP A 111 -3.27 2.34 -0.15
N THR A 112 -4.19 1.39 -0.35
CA THR A 112 -5.46 1.40 0.37
C THR A 112 -5.27 1.01 1.83
N MET A 113 -4.38 0.05 2.12
CA MET A 113 -4.05 -0.32 3.50
C MET A 113 -3.42 0.83 4.25
N CYS A 114 -2.51 1.59 3.64
CA CYS A 114 -1.96 2.80 4.24
C CYS A 114 -3.06 3.80 4.61
N LEU A 115 -3.99 4.09 3.71
CA LEU A 115 -5.08 5.05 3.95
C LEU A 115 -6.07 4.58 5.03
N VAL A 116 -6.29 3.27 5.15
CA VAL A 116 -7.23 2.70 6.13
C VAL A 116 -6.59 2.57 7.51
N LEU A 117 -5.34 2.10 7.59
CA LEU A 117 -4.66 1.81 8.85
C LEU A 117 -4.07 3.06 9.50
N THR A 118 -3.66 4.08 8.73
CA THR A 118 -3.13 5.34 9.26
C THR A 118 -4.05 6.01 10.30
N PRO A 119 -5.33 6.33 10.00
CA PRO A 119 -6.21 6.98 10.98
C PRO A 119 -6.47 6.11 12.21
N LEU A 120 -6.47 4.79 12.04
CA LEU A 120 -6.69 3.82 13.11
C LEU A 120 -5.49 3.72 14.05
N VAL A 121 -4.28 3.73 13.50
CA VAL A 121 -3.05 3.79 14.28
C VAL A 121 -2.96 5.11 15.03
N LEU A 122 -3.29 6.23 14.39
CA LEU A 122 -3.38 7.55 15.04
C LEU A 122 -4.31 7.52 16.26
N GLU A 123 -5.55 7.06 16.09
CA GLU A 123 -6.54 6.98 17.17
C GLU A 123 -6.03 6.13 18.36
N VAL A 124 -5.33 5.03 18.07
CA VAL A 124 -4.76 4.15 19.10
C VAL A 124 -3.59 4.82 19.81
N THR A 125 -2.67 5.43 19.08
CA THR A 125 -1.49 6.08 19.66
C THR A 125 -1.86 7.32 20.47
N GLU A 126 -2.87 8.09 20.04
CA GLU A 126 -3.40 9.23 20.80
C GLU A 126 -4.03 8.77 22.12
N ARG A 127 -4.82 7.71 22.11
CA ARG A 127 -5.43 7.15 23.33
C ARG A 127 -4.43 6.58 24.32
N LEU A 128 -3.30 6.09 23.82
CA LEU A 128 -2.21 5.56 24.62
C LEU A 128 -1.18 6.63 25.01
N GLU A 129 -1.43 7.90 24.65
CA GLU A 129 -0.52 9.05 24.86
C GLU A 129 0.91 8.79 24.39
N ARG A 130 1.05 8.15 23.22
CA ARG A 130 2.35 7.80 22.62
C ARG A 130 2.61 8.57 21.36
N ASP A 131 3.88 8.69 21.01
CA ASP A 131 4.30 9.29 19.74
C ASP A 131 3.77 8.43 18.58
N PRO A 132 2.91 8.94 17.68
CA PRO A 132 2.39 8.19 16.54
C PRO A 132 3.45 7.88 15.49
N LEU A 133 4.54 8.66 15.43
CA LEU A 133 5.51 8.64 14.34
C LEU A 133 6.10 7.23 14.05
N PRO A 134 6.59 6.46 15.05
CA PRO A 134 7.18 5.14 14.80
C PRO A 134 6.16 4.14 14.27
N TYR A 135 4.90 4.22 14.72
CA TYR A 135 3.84 3.32 14.30
C TYR A 135 3.35 3.63 12.89
N LEU A 136 3.27 4.92 12.53
CA LEU A 136 2.94 5.35 11.16
C LEU A 136 4.02 4.96 10.15
N LEU A 137 5.30 5.11 10.53
CA LEU A 137 6.42 4.57 9.74
C LEU A 137 6.29 3.05 9.61
N GLY A 138 5.89 2.37 10.69
CA GLY A 138 5.56 0.95 10.69
C GLY A 138 4.50 0.59 9.66
N VAL A 139 3.37 1.30 9.61
CA VAL A 139 2.32 1.08 8.60
C VAL A 139 2.87 1.26 7.20
N ALA A 140 3.54 2.37 6.92
CA ALA A 140 4.02 2.69 5.57
C ALA A 140 5.05 1.67 5.07
N MET A 141 6.07 1.38 5.88
CA MET A 141 7.13 0.46 5.52
C MET A 141 6.64 -0.99 5.48
N ALA A 142 5.81 -1.41 6.43
CA ALA A 142 5.29 -2.77 6.48
C ALA A 142 4.27 -3.03 5.37
N SER A 143 3.41 -2.07 5.03
CA SER A 143 2.51 -2.17 3.88
C SER A 143 3.32 -2.37 2.59
N ASN A 144 4.36 -1.55 2.38
CA ASN A 144 5.23 -1.71 1.23
C ASN A 144 5.93 -3.08 1.21
N ALA A 145 6.57 -3.48 2.31
CA ALA A 145 7.27 -4.76 2.42
C ALA A 145 6.36 -5.98 2.26
N GLY A 146 5.16 -5.93 2.86
CA GLY A 146 4.18 -7.01 2.79
C GLY A 146 3.58 -7.18 1.40
N SER A 147 3.34 -6.08 0.68
CA SER A 147 2.79 -6.10 -0.68
C SER A 147 3.62 -6.90 -1.69
N VAL A 148 4.93 -7.01 -1.45
CA VAL A 148 5.86 -7.76 -2.31
C VAL A 148 5.58 -9.27 -2.27
N ALA A 149 4.94 -9.77 -1.21
CA ALA A 149 4.71 -11.21 -1.01
C ALA A 149 3.79 -11.83 -2.07
N THR A 150 2.96 -11.05 -2.77
CA THR A 150 1.88 -11.55 -3.62
C THR A 150 1.75 -10.74 -4.90
N LEU A 151 1.12 -11.36 -5.89
CA LEU A 151 0.82 -10.69 -7.15
C LEU A 151 -0.17 -9.54 -6.96
N THR A 152 -1.15 -9.70 -6.06
CA THR A 152 -2.24 -8.74 -5.82
C THR A 152 -1.89 -7.62 -4.86
N GLY A 153 -0.72 -7.68 -4.20
CA GLY A 153 -0.35 -6.74 -3.16
C GLY A 153 -0.12 -5.31 -3.67
N ASN A 154 0.28 -5.14 -4.93
CA ASN A 154 0.39 -3.83 -5.57
C ASN A 154 0.17 -3.92 -7.09
N PRO A 155 -0.20 -2.81 -7.76
CA PRO A 155 -0.44 -2.82 -9.22
C PRO A 155 0.80 -3.19 -10.05
N GLN A 156 2.01 -2.94 -9.52
CA GLN A 156 3.26 -3.22 -10.20
C GLN A 156 3.49 -4.74 -10.33
N ASN A 157 3.25 -5.50 -9.27
CA ASN A 157 3.35 -6.95 -9.24
C ASN A 157 2.29 -7.59 -10.16
N MET A 158 1.09 -7.02 -10.21
CA MET A 158 0.02 -7.48 -11.10
C MET A 158 0.43 -7.34 -12.56
N LEU A 159 1.00 -6.19 -12.93
CA LEU A 159 1.53 -5.95 -14.28
C LEU A 159 2.65 -6.93 -14.62
N ILE A 160 3.59 -7.17 -13.69
CA ILE A 160 4.66 -8.16 -13.88
C ILE A 160 4.06 -9.55 -14.07
N GLY A 161 3.08 -9.96 -13.28
CA GLY A 161 2.42 -11.26 -13.40
C GLY A 161 1.71 -11.45 -14.73
N SER A 162 1.00 -10.42 -15.19
CA SER A 162 0.30 -10.43 -16.47
C SER A 162 1.26 -10.56 -17.65
N LEU A 163 2.39 -9.83 -17.63
CA LEU A 163 3.38 -9.85 -18.71
C LEU A 163 4.31 -11.08 -18.68
N SER A 164 4.64 -11.59 -17.49
CA SER A 164 5.61 -12.70 -17.32
C SER A 164 4.97 -14.09 -17.39
N GLY A 165 3.65 -14.20 -17.22
CA GLY A 165 2.94 -15.48 -17.19
C GLY A 165 3.30 -16.35 -15.97
N ILE A 166 3.96 -15.80 -14.94
CA ILE A 166 4.33 -16.54 -13.74
C ILE A 166 3.07 -16.92 -12.96
N SER A 167 2.99 -18.18 -12.52
CA SER A 167 1.89 -18.62 -11.67
C SER A 167 1.85 -17.87 -10.34
N TYR A 168 0.65 -17.52 -9.87
CA TYR A 168 0.46 -16.81 -8.60
C TYR A 168 1.18 -17.48 -7.41
N ARG A 169 1.14 -18.83 -7.38
CA ARG A 169 1.82 -19.63 -6.35
C ARG A 169 3.33 -19.56 -6.47
N GLY A 170 3.87 -19.62 -7.68
CA GLY A 170 5.32 -19.53 -7.92
C GLY A 170 5.87 -18.15 -7.51
N PHE A 171 5.17 -17.08 -7.89
CA PHE A 171 5.53 -15.71 -7.50
C PHE A 171 5.51 -15.55 -5.97
N SER A 172 4.39 -15.96 -5.34
CA SER A 172 4.23 -15.82 -3.89
C SER A 172 5.21 -16.69 -3.11
N ALA A 173 5.51 -17.91 -3.56
CA ALA A 173 6.46 -18.80 -2.89
C ALA A 173 7.89 -18.23 -2.91
N ALA A 174 8.28 -17.56 -4.01
CA ALA A 174 9.60 -16.94 -4.12
C ALA A 174 9.72 -15.66 -3.28
N LEU A 175 8.67 -14.84 -3.22
CA LEU A 175 8.71 -13.52 -2.59
C LEU A 175 8.19 -13.47 -1.16
N ALA A 176 7.38 -14.42 -0.71
CA ALA A 176 6.92 -14.48 0.68
C ALA A 176 8.09 -14.54 1.70
N PRO A 177 9.19 -15.29 1.48
CA PRO A 177 10.35 -15.23 2.36
C PRO A 177 10.99 -13.85 2.39
N VAL A 178 11.09 -13.19 1.23
CA VAL A 178 11.66 -11.84 1.10
C VAL A 178 10.80 -10.82 1.85
N ALA A 179 9.48 -10.91 1.72
CA ALA A 179 8.54 -10.07 2.43
C ALA A 179 8.62 -10.30 3.95
N ALA A 180 8.69 -11.55 4.41
CA ALA A 180 8.82 -11.88 5.83
C ALA A 180 10.12 -11.30 6.43
N VAL A 181 11.25 -11.45 5.74
CA VAL A 181 12.53 -10.84 6.15
C VAL A 181 12.43 -9.32 6.17
N SER A 182 11.80 -8.72 5.15
CA SER A 182 11.63 -7.26 5.06
C SER A 182 10.74 -6.70 6.17
N LEU A 183 9.69 -7.43 6.57
CA LEU A 183 8.84 -7.08 7.71
C LEU A 183 9.59 -7.17 9.03
N ALA A 184 10.39 -8.22 9.23
CA ALA A 184 11.24 -8.36 10.41
C ALA A 184 12.30 -7.24 10.50
N LEU A 185 12.93 -6.90 9.37
CA LEU A 185 13.88 -5.80 9.27
C LEU A 185 13.19 -4.45 9.53
N THR A 186 12.00 -4.24 8.98
CA THR A 186 11.20 -3.02 9.22
C THR A 186 10.95 -2.83 10.71
N PHE A 187 10.50 -3.90 11.39
CA PHE A 187 10.30 -3.87 12.84
C PHE A 187 11.60 -3.55 13.58
N ALA A 188 12.69 -4.26 13.27
CA ALA A 188 13.98 -4.07 13.93
C ALA A 188 14.53 -2.64 13.75
N VAL A 189 14.49 -2.12 12.52
CA VAL A 189 14.97 -0.77 12.19
C VAL A 189 14.17 0.30 12.94
N ILE A 190 12.85 0.19 13.00
CA ILE A 190 12.02 1.17 13.72
C ILE A 190 12.31 1.12 15.22
N VAL A 191 12.46 -0.08 15.81
CA VAL A 191 12.83 -0.21 17.23
C VAL A 191 14.19 0.41 17.52
N LEU A 192 15.15 0.27 16.62
CA LEU A 192 16.51 0.84 16.76
C LEU A 192 16.54 2.36 16.56
N LEU A 193 15.72 2.90 15.66
CA LEU A 193 15.64 4.34 15.38
C LEU A 193 14.92 5.12 16.51
N PHE A 194 13.99 4.48 17.21
CA PHE A 194 13.19 5.11 18.28
C PHE A 194 13.43 4.47 19.65
N PRO A 195 14.68 4.42 20.15
CA PRO A 195 15.00 3.73 21.39
C PRO A 195 14.37 4.39 22.62
N LYS A 196 14.06 5.70 22.55
CA LYS A 196 13.40 6.46 23.64
C LYS A 196 11.96 5.99 23.86
N GLU A 197 11.25 5.67 22.79
CA GLU A 197 9.86 5.20 22.84
C GLU A 197 9.79 3.74 23.30
N PHE A 198 10.69 2.89 22.80
CA PHE A 198 10.67 1.45 23.06
C PHE A 198 11.53 1.00 24.25
N ARG A 199 12.18 1.92 24.99
CA ARG A 199 12.94 1.62 26.22
C ARG A 199 12.04 1.43 27.45
N ARG A 200 10.94 2.18 27.55
CA ARG A 200 10.05 2.14 28.71
C ARG A 200 8.89 1.19 28.44
N GLN A 201 9.07 -0.09 28.80
CA GLN A 201 8.03 -1.12 28.68
C GLN A 201 6.98 -1.02 29.80
N ALA A 202 6.48 0.19 30.08
CA ALA A 202 5.36 0.33 31.01
C ALA A 202 4.15 -0.40 30.41
N PRO A 203 3.49 -1.30 31.16
CA PRO A 203 2.25 -1.93 30.74
C PRO A 203 1.25 -0.86 30.31
N MET A 204 0.70 -1.00 29.11
CA MET A 204 -0.34 -0.11 28.63
C MET A 204 -1.68 -0.61 29.18
N GLU A 205 -2.37 0.23 29.95
CA GLU A 205 -3.79 0.01 30.22
C GLU A 205 -4.54 0.26 28.93
N ILE A 206 -5.03 -0.81 28.30
CA ILE A 206 -5.77 -0.74 27.06
C ILE A 206 -7.21 -0.34 27.42
N PRO A 207 -7.67 0.88 27.09
CA PRO A 207 -9.06 1.23 27.33
C PRO A 207 -9.96 0.35 26.47
N GLU A 208 -11.06 -0.16 27.04
CA GLU A 208 -11.99 -1.02 26.30
C GLU A 208 -12.46 -0.35 25.01
N VAL A 209 -11.94 -0.80 23.86
CA VAL A 209 -12.40 -0.32 22.55
C VAL A 209 -13.85 -0.76 22.32
N ARG A 210 -14.84 0.03 22.74
CA ARG A 210 -16.25 -0.23 22.38
C ARG A 210 -16.40 -0.10 20.86
N VAL A 211 -16.21 -1.21 20.15
CA VAL A 211 -16.49 -1.31 18.72
C VAL A 211 -18.01 -1.15 18.56
N ARG A 212 -18.47 0.08 18.31
CA ARG A 212 -19.84 0.31 17.85
C ARG A 212 -19.92 -0.24 16.42
N VAL A 213 -20.35 -1.50 16.32
CA VAL A 213 -20.88 -2.07 15.09
C VAL A 213 -22.24 -1.38 14.91
N ASN A 214 -22.36 -0.51 13.90
CA ASN A 214 -23.67 -0.03 13.48
C ASN A 214 -24.47 -1.27 13.07
N ARG A 215 -25.52 -1.57 13.84
CA ARG A 215 -26.60 -2.46 13.40
C ARG A 215 -27.43 -1.73 12.35
#